data_AF-A0A4Z1J0Y0-F1
#
_entry.id   AF-A0A4Z1J0Y0-F1
#
_cell.length_a   1.000
_cell.length_b   1.000
_cell.length_c   1.000
_cell.angle_alpha   90.00
_cell.angle_beta   90.00
_cell.angle_gamma   90.00
#
_symmetry.space_group_name_H-M   'P 1'
#
loop_
_entity.id
_entity.type
_entity.pdbx_description
1 polymer ?
#
loop_
_entity_poly.entity_id
_entity_poly.type
_entity_poly.pdbx_seq_one_letter_code
_entity_poly.pdbx_strand_id
1 'polypeptide(L)'
;MSDDEENYDGGFSPAYDEAEEPEYDPEGMEDMNNVSTGEVDDVAVSTQNPDQLLTTGERGVVTSGDVHAANRAKSNIAPKDKKIPKEQRTTTPYMTKYERARILGTRALQISMNAPILVDQEGETDPLQIAIKELRDKKIPLIVRRYMPDGWYEDWTCEELLQ
;
A
#
# COMPACT_ATOMS: atom_id res chain seq x y z
N MET A 1 -63.34 -11.73 -39.27
CA MET A 1 -62.21 -12.32 -40.02
C MET A 1 -61.18 -11.22 -40.18
N SER A 2 -59.93 -11.55 -39.86
CA SER A 2 -58.70 -10.76 -40.03
C SER A 2 -58.43 -9.66 -38.99
N ASP A 3 -57.72 -10.05 -37.92
CA ASP A 3 -56.69 -9.22 -37.27
C ASP A 3 -55.47 -10.16 -37.13
N ASP A 4 -54.38 -9.82 -37.80
CA ASP A 4 -53.10 -10.55 -37.83
C ASP A 4 -52.02 -9.55 -37.40
N GLU A 5 -51.56 -9.64 -36.15
CA GLU A 5 -50.50 -8.80 -35.58
C GLU A 5 -49.14 -9.49 -35.81
N GLU A 6 -48.32 -8.91 -36.69
CA GLU A 6 -46.93 -9.30 -36.89
C GLU A 6 -46.08 -8.85 -35.68
N ASN A 7 -45.68 -9.82 -34.86
CA ASN A 7 -44.81 -9.65 -33.71
C ASN A 7 -43.33 -9.72 -34.14
N TYR A 8 -42.55 -8.75 -33.65
CA TYR A 8 -41.17 -8.42 -33.96
C TYR A 8 -40.20 -9.58 -33.57
N ASP A 9 -39.53 -10.18 -34.56
CA ASP A 9 -38.59 -11.30 -34.38
C ASP A 9 -37.32 -10.88 -33.62
N GLY A 10 -36.91 -11.75 -32.71
CA GLY A 10 -36.00 -11.51 -31.61
C GLY A 10 -34.54 -11.76 -31.93
N GLY A 11 -33.71 -10.91 -31.30
CA GLY A 11 -32.39 -11.19 -30.75
C GLY A 11 -31.55 -12.31 -31.37
N PHE A 12 -30.50 -11.88 -32.07
CA PHE A 12 -29.27 -12.63 -32.34
C PHE A 12 -28.76 -13.31 -31.06
N SER A 13 -28.99 -14.62 -30.94
CA SER A 13 -28.38 -15.47 -29.92
C SER A 13 -27.30 -16.31 -30.61
N PRO A 14 -26.01 -16.13 -30.28
CA PRO A 14 -24.95 -16.95 -30.83
C PRO A 14 -25.14 -18.41 -30.42
N ALA A 15 -25.13 -19.31 -31.40
CA ALA A 15 -25.14 -20.75 -31.18
C ALA A 15 -23.94 -21.13 -30.31
N TYR A 16 -24.19 -21.62 -29.10
CA TYR A 16 -23.18 -22.34 -28.33
C TYR A 16 -22.96 -23.66 -29.05
N ASP A 17 -21.79 -23.79 -29.68
CA ASP A 17 -21.27 -25.05 -30.18
C ASP A 17 -21.08 -25.99 -28.98
N GLU A 18 -21.65 -27.18 -29.06
CA GLU A 18 -21.65 -28.23 -28.05
C GLU A 18 -20.25 -28.85 -27.96
N ALA A 19 -19.27 -28.07 -27.49
CA ALA A 19 -17.93 -28.54 -27.18
C ALA A 19 -17.97 -29.25 -25.82
N GLU A 20 -17.65 -30.55 -25.86
CA GLU A 20 -17.57 -31.50 -24.74
C GLU A 20 -17.18 -30.86 -23.40
N GLU A 21 -18.04 -31.01 -22.38
CA GLU A 21 -17.67 -30.69 -21.01
C GLU A 21 -16.47 -31.55 -20.60
N PRO A 22 -15.37 -30.96 -20.10
CA PRO A 22 -14.26 -31.76 -19.60
C PRO A 22 -14.71 -32.56 -18.38
N GLU A 23 -14.60 -33.89 -18.46
CA GLU A 23 -14.86 -34.79 -17.33
C GLU A 23 -13.98 -34.41 -16.14
N TYR A 24 -14.63 -34.09 -15.02
CA TYR A 24 -13.95 -33.79 -13.76
C TYR A 24 -13.41 -35.11 -13.16
N ASP A 25 -12.08 -35.28 -13.17
CA ASP A 25 -11.39 -36.38 -12.48
C ASP A 25 -11.19 -36.03 -10.99
N PRO A 26 -11.92 -36.67 -10.05
CA PRO A 26 -11.82 -36.37 -8.63
C PRO A 26 -10.52 -36.90 -7.98
N GLU A 27 -9.71 -37.70 -8.66
CA GLU A 27 -8.44 -38.25 -8.13
C GLU A 27 -7.23 -37.34 -8.42
N GLY A 28 -7.42 -36.26 -9.18
CA GLY A 28 -6.39 -35.26 -9.51
C GLY A 28 -6.12 -34.21 -8.43
N MET A 29 -6.56 -34.42 -7.18
CA MET A 29 -6.11 -33.56 -6.06
C MET A 29 -4.68 -33.94 -5.69
N GLU A 30 -3.72 -33.34 -6.39
CA GLU A 30 -2.34 -33.31 -5.94
C GLU A 30 -2.27 -32.65 -4.55
N ASP A 31 -1.64 -33.37 -3.62
CA ASP A 31 -1.46 -32.97 -2.23
C ASP A 31 -0.76 -31.60 -2.13
N MET A 32 -1.54 -30.55 -1.88
CA MET A 32 -1.07 -29.19 -1.61
C MET A 32 -0.25 -29.07 -0.30
N ASN A 33 0.10 -30.18 0.37
CA ASN A 33 1.03 -30.16 1.50
C ASN A 33 2.51 -30.06 1.10
N ASN A 34 2.84 -29.95 -0.20
CA ASN A 34 4.18 -29.61 -0.64
C ASN A 34 4.21 -28.32 -1.47
N VAL A 35 3.64 -27.24 -0.91
CA VAL A 35 4.16 -25.91 -1.20
C VAL A 35 5.57 -25.88 -0.64
N SER A 36 6.54 -26.22 -1.52
CA SER A 36 7.89 -25.70 -1.43
C SER A 36 7.75 -24.26 -0.95
N THR A 37 8.35 -23.97 0.19
CA THR A 37 8.56 -22.60 0.65
C THR A 37 9.52 -21.99 -0.36
N GLY A 38 9.02 -21.68 -1.55
CA GLY A 38 9.68 -20.75 -2.43
C GLY A 38 9.88 -19.52 -1.56
N GLU A 39 11.12 -19.07 -1.46
CA GLU A 39 11.46 -17.78 -0.87
C GLU A 39 10.51 -16.77 -1.51
N VAL A 40 9.39 -16.51 -0.84
CA VAL A 40 8.90 -15.17 -0.76
C VAL A 40 10.12 -14.42 -0.27
N ASP A 41 10.63 -13.50 -1.08
CA ASP A 41 11.42 -12.41 -0.55
C ASP A 41 10.50 -11.76 0.48
N ASP A 42 10.47 -12.32 1.70
CA ASP A 42 10.07 -11.63 2.88
C ASP A 42 10.91 -10.37 2.76
N VAL A 43 10.24 -9.25 2.44
CA VAL A 43 10.83 -7.95 2.69
C VAL A 43 11.22 -8.07 4.14
N ALA A 44 12.53 -8.22 4.39
CA ALA A 44 13.08 -8.32 5.70
C ALA A 44 12.79 -6.96 6.34
N VAL A 45 11.58 -6.84 6.89
CA VAL A 45 11.26 -5.89 7.93
C VAL A 45 12.24 -6.32 9.00
N SER A 46 13.37 -5.64 9.07
CA SER A 46 14.45 -5.97 9.98
C SER A 46 13.88 -5.91 11.40
N THR A 47 13.36 -7.04 11.88
CA THR A 47 12.84 -7.22 13.23
C THR A 47 13.96 -7.07 14.25
N GLN A 48 15.21 -7.09 13.76
CA GLN A 48 16.42 -7.01 14.56
C GLN A 48 16.74 -5.59 15.01
N ASN A 49 16.14 -4.55 14.44
CA ASN A 49 16.32 -3.18 14.92
C ASN A 49 15.01 -2.38 14.77
N PRO A 50 14.10 -2.41 15.76
CA PRO A 50 13.00 -1.43 15.82
C PRO A 50 13.54 0.02 15.84
N ASP A 51 14.80 0.17 16.22
CA ASP A 51 15.54 1.42 16.16
C ASP A 51 15.81 1.89 14.72
N GLN A 52 15.79 1.04 13.68
CA GLN A 52 15.93 1.51 12.29
C GLN A 52 14.72 2.32 11.79
N LEU A 53 13.55 2.17 12.42
CA LEU A 53 12.41 3.07 12.21
C LEU A 53 12.62 4.45 12.87
N LEU A 54 13.54 4.54 13.84
CA LEU A 54 13.91 5.75 14.59
C LEU A 54 15.28 6.34 14.17
N THR A 55 16.12 5.57 13.47
CA THR A 55 17.58 5.84 13.28
C THR A 55 17.92 6.58 11.98
N THR A 56 16.99 6.73 11.04
CA THR A 56 17.16 7.84 10.09
C THR A 56 16.87 9.08 10.91
N GLY A 57 17.90 9.88 11.23
CA GLY A 57 17.86 11.00 12.18
C GLY A 57 16.83 12.11 11.92
N GLU A 58 15.82 11.87 11.09
CA GLU A 58 14.61 12.66 10.90
C GLU A 58 13.44 11.94 11.59
N ARG A 59 13.16 12.33 12.83
CA ARG A 59 11.97 11.86 13.58
C ARG A 59 10.72 12.09 12.70
N GLY A 60 10.01 11.00 12.37
CA GLY A 60 8.70 11.07 11.71
C GLY A 60 8.68 10.86 10.19
N VAL A 61 9.75 10.34 9.57
CA VAL A 61 9.75 10.03 8.12
C VAL A 61 9.50 8.54 7.86
N VAL A 62 8.50 8.23 7.04
CA VAL A 62 8.18 6.90 6.50
C VAL A 62 8.68 6.82 5.06
N THR A 63 9.55 5.87 4.75
CA THR A 63 10.12 5.74 3.40
C THR A 63 9.25 4.85 2.50
N SER A 64 9.13 5.25 1.23
CA SER A 64 8.39 4.59 0.16
C SER A 64 9.25 4.61 -1.12
N GLY A 65 9.14 3.59 -1.99
CA GLY A 65 9.92 3.48 -3.24
C GLY A 65 11.27 2.78 -3.10
N ASP A 66 12.18 3.01 -4.05
CA ASP A 66 13.47 2.30 -4.16
C ASP A 66 14.53 2.88 -3.19
N VAL A 67 14.46 2.44 -1.94
CA VAL A 67 15.46 2.78 -0.90
C VAL A 67 16.87 2.25 -1.28
N HIS A 68 16.94 1.19 -2.09
CA HIS A 68 18.24 0.63 -2.53
C HIS A 68 18.90 1.50 -3.59
N ALA A 69 18.15 2.13 -4.50
CA ALA A 69 18.66 3.15 -5.40
C ALA A 69 19.27 4.33 -4.63
N ALA A 70 18.60 4.81 -3.59
CA ALA A 70 19.12 5.88 -2.73
C ALA A 70 20.48 5.52 -2.11
N ASN A 71 20.66 4.28 -1.67
CA ASN A 71 21.91 3.77 -1.09
C ASN A 71 23.00 3.46 -2.14
N ARG A 72 22.61 3.03 -3.34
CA ARG A 72 23.53 2.75 -4.47
C ARG A 72 24.08 4.02 -5.12
N ALA A 73 23.32 5.11 -5.08
CA ALA A 73 23.74 6.43 -5.56
C ALA A 73 24.81 7.03 -4.63
N LYS A 74 26.02 6.45 -4.62
CA LYS A 74 27.26 7.05 -4.12
C LYS A 74 27.64 8.24 -5.02
N SER A 75 26.84 9.29 -4.98
CA SER A 75 27.10 10.57 -5.62
C SER A 75 27.81 11.49 -4.63
N ASN A 76 28.69 12.38 -5.12
CA ASN A 76 29.28 13.46 -4.31
C ASN A 76 28.25 14.50 -3.77
N ILE A 77 26.97 14.31 -4.10
CA ILE A 77 25.85 15.17 -3.71
C ILE A 77 25.31 14.70 -2.35
N ALA A 78 25.18 15.62 -1.39
CA ALA A 78 24.69 15.28 -0.07
C ALA A 78 23.21 14.85 -0.13
N PRO A 79 22.74 13.94 0.74
CA PRO A 79 21.35 13.44 0.73
C PRO A 79 20.29 14.56 0.80
N LYS A 80 20.58 15.67 1.50
CA LYS A 80 19.70 16.84 1.58
C LYS A 80 19.48 17.57 0.24
N ASP A 81 20.44 17.48 -0.67
CA ASP A 81 20.42 18.19 -1.96
C ASP A 81 19.65 17.41 -3.03
N LYS A 82 19.26 16.15 -2.73
CA LYS A 82 18.43 15.29 -3.60
C LYS A 82 16.93 15.45 -3.38
N LYS A 83 16.51 16.42 -2.55
CA LYS A 83 15.11 16.71 -2.28
C LYS A 83 14.50 17.50 -3.43
N ILE A 84 13.41 16.98 -4.00
CA ILE A 84 12.63 17.67 -5.01
C ILE A 84 11.73 18.73 -4.34
N PRO A 85 11.74 20.00 -4.78
CA PRO A 85 10.85 21.06 -4.27
C PRO A 85 9.37 20.72 -4.42
N LYS A 86 8.51 21.30 -3.58
CA LYS A 86 7.07 20.97 -3.56
C LYS A 86 6.38 21.26 -4.88
N GLU A 87 6.81 22.30 -5.58
CA GLU A 87 6.27 22.79 -6.85
C GLU A 87 6.65 21.89 -8.04
N GLN A 88 7.68 21.05 -7.87
CA GLN A 88 8.23 20.18 -8.93
C GLN A 88 7.95 18.70 -8.67
N ARG A 89 7.09 18.37 -7.70
CA ARG A 89 6.70 16.99 -7.42
C ARG A 89 5.85 16.44 -8.56
N THR A 90 6.11 15.19 -8.93
CA THR A 90 5.46 14.50 -10.03
C THR A 90 4.68 13.26 -9.58
N THR A 91 4.96 12.76 -8.37
CA THR A 91 4.26 11.56 -7.87
C THR A 91 2.80 11.84 -7.52
N THR A 92 2.02 10.76 -7.43
CA THR A 92 0.56 10.83 -7.22
C THR A 92 0.18 11.52 -5.90
N PRO A 93 -0.87 12.36 -5.87
CA PRO A 93 -1.35 12.94 -4.61
C PRO A 93 -2.08 11.93 -3.71
N TYR A 94 -2.34 10.71 -4.20
CA TYR A 94 -2.99 9.64 -3.43
C TYR A 94 -1.97 8.86 -2.59
N MET A 95 -2.39 8.49 -1.38
CA MET A 95 -1.67 7.56 -0.52
C MET A 95 -1.76 6.16 -1.10
N THR A 96 -0.62 5.49 -1.26
CA THR A 96 -0.62 4.10 -1.70
C THR A 96 -1.04 3.17 -0.57
N LYS A 97 -1.57 1.98 -0.89
CA LYS A 97 -1.91 0.96 0.10
C LYS A 97 -0.72 0.57 1.00
N TYR A 98 0.50 0.61 0.45
CA TYR A 98 1.74 0.31 1.16
C TYR A 98 2.10 1.42 2.16
N GLU A 99 1.97 2.67 1.74
CA GLU A 99 2.18 3.84 2.62
C GLU A 99 1.16 3.83 3.76
N ARG A 100 -0.12 3.63 3.45
CA ARG A 100 -1.19 3.55 4.44
C ARG A 100 -0.89 2.50 5.50
N ALA A 101 -0.55 1.28 5.09
CA ALA A 101 -0.21 0.20 6.01
C ALA A 101 0.99 0.56 6.90
N ARG A 102 2.05 1.15 6.30
CA ARG A 102 3.28 1.51 7.03
C ARG A 102 3.08 2.68 7.99
N ILE A 103 2.29 3.67 7.61
CA ILE A 103 1.92 4.81 8.46
C ILE A 103 1.13 4.31 9.67
N LEU A 104 0.10 3.49 9.46
CA LEU A 104 -0.71 2.92 10.54
C LEU A 104 0.14 2.05 11.48
N GLY A 105 0.99 1.17 10.94
CA GLY A 105 1.87 0.32 11.75
C GLY A 105 2.88 1.14 12.58
N THR A 106 3.53 2.13 11.95
CA THR A 106 4.48 3.01 12.64
C THR A 106 3.80 3.81 13.73
N ARG A 107 2.62 4.37 13.45
CA ARG A 107 1.90 5.20 14.40
C ARG A 107 1.31 4.38 15.55
N ALA A 108 0.75 3.21 15.26
CA ALA A 108 0.27 2.28 16.29
C ALA A 108 1.41 1.84 17.23
N LEU A 109 2.62 1.60 16.69
CA LEU A 109 3.81 1.30 17.49
C LEU A 109 4.21 2.49 18.38
N GLN A 110 4.18 3.72 17.87
CA GLN A 110 4.46 4.90 18.69
C GLN A 110 3.45 5.02 19.84
N ILE A 111 2.16 4.82 19.56
CA ILE A 111 1.09 4.87 20.56
C ILE A 111 1.28 3.79 21.63
N SER A 112 1.65 2.56 21.24
CA SER A 112 1.89 1.48 22.19
C SER A 112 3.09 1.77 23.10
N MET A 113 4.06 2.57 22.62
CA MET A 113 5.18 3.11 23.40
C MET A 113 4.83 4.41 24.15
N ASN A 114 3.54 4.64 24.44
CA ASN A 114 3.02 5.79 25.17
C ASN A 114 3.33 7.16 24.53
N ALA A 115 3.47 7.22 23.20
CA ALA A 115 3.58 8.50 22.50
C ALA A 115 2.28 9.34 22.65
N PRO A 116 2.36 10.68 22.61
CA PRO A 116 1.18 11.54 22.70
C PRO A 116 0.20 11.30 21.55
N ILE A 117 -1.08 11.19 21.88
CA ILE A 117 -2.20 11.01 20.93
C ILE A 117 -2.82 12.37 20.64
N LEU A 118 -3.12 12.64 19.37
CA LEU A 118 -3.55 13.96 18.88
C LEU A 118 -5.07 14.04 18.58
N VAL A 119 -5.78 12.94 18.78
CA VAL A 119 -7.25 12.82 18.67
C VAL A 119 -7.86 12.52 20.03
N ASP A 120 -9.13 12.88 20.18
CA ASP A 120 -9.90 12.56 21.37
C ASP A 120 -10.23 11.06 21.38
N GLN A 121 -9.93 10.40 22.49
CA GLN A 121 -10.26 8.99 22.71
C GLN A 121 -11.71 8.89 23.20
N GLU A 122 -12.54 8.15 22.47
CA GLU A 122 -13.94 7.87 22.79
C GLU A 122 -14.11 6.44 23.36
N GLY A 123 -13.05 5.92 24.00
CA GLY A 123 -13.02 4.57 24.57
C GLY A 123 -12.26 3.55 23.72
N GLU A 124 -11.55 3.98 22.68
CA GLU A 124 -10.63 3.12 21.95
C GLU A 124 -9.39 2.80 22.81
N THR A 125 -9.12 1.51 23.03
CA THR A 125 -7.95 1.04 23.79
C THR A 125 -6.88 0.42 22.90
N ASP A 126 -7.25 -0.01 21.68
CA ASP A 126 -6.34 -0.59 20.70
C ASP A 126 -5.51 0.51 20.01
N PRO A 127 -4.17 0.48 20.09
CA PRO A 127 -3.29 1.43 19.40
C PRO A 127 -3.57 1.53 17.89
N LEU A 128 -3.95 0.43 17.24
CA LEU A 128 -4.23 0.45 15.81
C LEU A 128 -5.52 1.21 15.51
N GLN A 129 -6.59 1.02 16.28
CA GLN A 129 -7.82 1.80 16.12
C GLN A 129 -7.58 3.30 16.33
N ILE A 130 -6.77 3.66 17.34
CA ILE A 130 -6.39 5.05 17.59
C ILE A 130 -5.61 5.62 16.40
N ALA A 131 -4.63 4.89 15.86
CA ALA A 131 -3.90 5.31 14.67
C ALA A 131 -4.81 5.47 13.43
N ILE A 132 -5.79 4.58 13.25
CA ILE A 132 -6.78 4.70 12.17
C ILE A 132 -7.63 5.96 12.34
N LYS A 133 -8.05 6.29 13.57
CA LYS A 133 -8.78 7.52 13.88
C LYS A 133 -7.94 8.76 13.58
N GLU A 134 -6.68 8.79 14.03
CA GLU A 134 -5.75 9.87 13.70
C GLU A 134 -5.51 10.04 12.20
N LEU A 135 -5.44 8.92 11.45
CA LEU A 135 -5.26 8.97 10.00
C LEU A 135 -6.49 9.56 9.29
N ARG A 136 -7.70 9.21 9.74
CA ARG A 136 -8.96 9.76 9.21
C ARG A 136 -9.08 11.26 9.48
N ASP A 137 -8.70 11.69 10.68
CA ASP A 137 -8.72 13.09 11.09
C ASP A 137 -7.53 13.89 10.56
N LYS A 138 -6.64 13.25 9.77
CA LYS A 138 -5.41 13.83 9.20
C LYS A 138 -4.45 14.42 10.23
N LYS A 139 -4.43 13.88 11.46
CA LYS A 139 -3.60 14.36 12.57
C LYS A 139 -2.30 13.59 12.76
N ILE A 140 -1.98 12.62 11.91
CA ILE A 140 -0.74 11.85 12.04
C ILE A 140 0.48 12.73 11.70
N PRO A 141 1.44 12.92 12.63
CA PRO A 141 2.59 13.79 12.43
C PRO A 141 3.73 13.04 11.73
N LEU A 142 3.45 12.44 10.57
CA LEU A 142 4.43 11.70 9.76
C LEU A 142 4.53 12.25 8.34
N ILE A 143 5.70 12.10 7.74
CA ILE A 143 6.02 12.47 6.36
C ILE A 143 6.38 11.20 5.59
N VAL A 144 5.79 11.00 4.42
CA VAL A 144 6.17 9.96 3.48
C VAL A 144 7.27 10.47 2.55
N ARG A 145 8.46 9.87 2.61
CA ARG A 145 9.53 10.15 1.65
C ARG A 145 9.52 9.11 0.53
N ARG A 146 9.19 9.55 -0.68
CA ARG A 146 9.17 8.72 -1.88
C ARG A 146 10.48 8.82 -2.63
N TYR A 147 11.23 7.73 -2.71
CA TYR A 147 12.47 7.66 -3.48
C TYR A 147 12.22 7.26 -4.94
N MET A 148 12.82 8.01 -5.84
CA MET A 148 12.87 7.75 -7.26
C MET A 148 14.05 6.83 -7.59
N PRO A 149 14.04 6.12 -8.75
CA PRO A 149 15.12 5.19 -9.12
C PRO A 149 16.51 5.84 -9.30
N ASP A 150 16.56 7.15 -9.50
CA ASP A 150 17.78 7.96 -9.58
C ASP A 150 18.31 8.41 -8.20
N GLY A 151 17.59 8.08 -7.13
CA GLY A 151 17.92 8.43 -5.75
C GLY A 151 17.44 9.81 -5.30
N TRP A 152 16.74 10.57 -6.16
CA TRP A 152 16.01 11.77 -5.76
C TRP A 152 14.77 11.39 -4.94
N TYR A 153 14.25 12.32 -4.15
CA TYR A 153 13.05 12.04 -3.36
C TYR A 153 12.10 13.22 -3.21
N GLU A 154 10.84 12.87 -2.98
CA GLU A 154 9.76 13.80 -2.65
C GLU A 154 9.24 13.52 -1.23
N ASP A 155 9.10 14.58 -0.43
CA ASP A 155 8.56 14.49 0.94
C ASP A 155 7.09 14.88 0.97
N TRP A 156 6.18 13.93 1.17
CA TRP A 156 4.74 14.15 1.26
C TRP A 156 4.25 14.11 2.70
N THR A 157 3.49 15.10 3.16
CA THR A 157 2.89 15.01 4.52
C THR A 157 1.69 14.06 4.52
N CYS A 158 1.44 13.35 5.62
CA CYS A 158 0.26 12.48 5.71
C CYS A 158 -1.07 13.26 5.61
N GLU A 159 -1.06 14.54 5.99
CA GLU A 159 -2.21 15.43 5.90
C GLU A 159 -2.58 15.77 4.45
N GLU A 160 -1.57 16.00 3.60
CA GLU A 160 -1.78 16.41 2.21
C GLU A 160 -2.11 15.25 1.26
N LEU A 161 -1.76 14.02 1.65
CA LEU A 161 -2.11 12.83 0.86
C LEU A 161 -3.61 12.54 0.91
N LEU A 162 -4.18 12.24 -0.26
CA LEU A 162 -5.57 11.79 -0.41
C LEU A 162 -5.67 10.31 -0.08
N GLN A 163 -6.75 9.88 0.58
CA GLN A 163 -6.96 8.51 1.04
C GLN A 163 -8.20 7.87 0.41
#